data_AF-A0A9E4N307-F1
#
_entry.id   AF-A0A9E4N307-F1
#
_cell.length_a   1.000
_cell.length_b   1.000
_cell.length_c   1.000
_cell.angle_alpha   90.00
_cell.angle_beta   90.00
_cell.angle_gamma   90.00
#
_symmetry.space_group_name_H-M   'P 1'
#
loop_
_entity.id
_entity.type
_entity.pdbx_description
1 polymer ?
#
loop_
_entity_poly.entity_id
_entity_poly.type
_entity_poly.pdbx_seq_one_letter_code
_entity_poly.pdbx_strand_id
1 'polypeptide(L)'
;MGAKRIGIKTGGVAPQGYRTEVREQSKALKEFGLSEHQSSDYKCKTIENVISSDATLVVAVDVNSNGTCLTIHYCEEFRKPYLVIKSSLDCVFEVQSFVEKYRLNVLNIAGNRKSVSKGIASKTAAIIQAVFE
;
A
#
# COMPACT_ATOMS: atom_id res chain seq x y z
N MET A 1 4.04 -6.70 6.07
CA MET A 1 4.85 -6.92 7.29
C MET A 1 4.19 -6.33 8.53
N GLY A 2 3.94 -5.01 8.62
CA GLY A 2 3.31 -4.37 9.79
C GLY A 2 2.01 -5.05 10.22
N ALA A 3 0.98 -5.01 9.37
CA ALA A 3 -0.31 -5.67 9.62
C ALA A 3 -0.20 -7.14 10.07
N LYS A 4 0.60 -7.96 9.34
CA LYS A 4 0.81 -9.38 9.68
C LYS A 4 1.41 -9.59 11.08
N ARG A 5 2.29 -8.70 11.56
CA ARG A 5 2.90 -8.83 12.90
C ARG A 5 1.90 -8.65 14.03
N ILE A 6 0.87 -7.83 13.82
CA ILE A 6 -0.19 -7.53 14.79
C ILE A 6 -1.48 -8.32 14.51
N GLY A 7 -1.40 -9.39 13.70
CA GLY A 7 -2.53 -10.29 13.47
C GLY A 7 -3.62 -9.76 12.52
N ILE A 8 -3.41 -8.62 11.86
CA ILE A 8 -4.37 -8.10 10.87
C ILE A 8 -4.25 -8.90 9.57
N LYS A 9 -5.41 -9.30 9.02
CA LYS A 9 -5.50 -10.02 7.75
C LYS A 9 -4.91 -9.19 6.61
N THR A 10 -4.03 -9.82 5.82
CA THR A 10 -3.42 -9.21 4.62
C THR A 10 -3.96 -9.85 3.35
N GLY A 11 -3.85 -9.14 2.23
CA GLY A 11 -4.21 -9.63 0.91
C GLY A 11 -3.85 -8.63 -0.19
N GLY A 12 -4.50 -8.79 -1.35
CA GLY A 12 -4.40 -7.89 -2.50
C GLY A 12 -3.91 -8.61 -3.75
N VAL A 13 -3.46 -7.82 -4.71
CA VAL A 13 -3.06 -8.29 -6.04
C VAL A 13 -1.61 -7.94 -6.34
N ALA A 14 -0.85 -8.95 -6.73
CA ALA A 14 0.52 -8.88 -7.21
C ALA A 14 0.55 -8.89 -8.75
N PRO A 15 1.58 -8.31 -9.40
CA PRO A 15 1.74 -8.44 -10.85
C PRO A 15 2.00 -9.90 -11.25
N GLN A 16 1.76 -10.21 -12.53
CA GLN A 16 2.07 -11.53 -13.11
C GLN A 16 3.51 -11.97 -12.79
N GLY A 17 3.67 -13.23 -12.41
CA GLY A 17 4.90 -13.85 -11.94
C GLY A 17 5.37 -13.34 -10.59
N TYR A 18 4.50 -12.72 -9.77
CA TYR A 18 4.86 -12.17 -8.45
C TYR A 18 6.13 -11.29 -8.49
N ARG A 19 6.26 -10.52 -9.58
CA ARG A 19 7.45 -9.72 -9.89
C ARG A 19 7.64 -8.58 -8.89
N THR A 20 8.88 -8.40 -8.46
CA THR A 20 9.31 -7.25 -7.62
C THR A 20 10.46 -6.50 -8.30
N GLU A 21 10.93 -5.40 -7.71
CA GLU A 21 12.06 -4.62 -8.26
C GLU A 21 13.41 -5.37 -8.29
N VAL A 22 13.52 -6.51 -7.58
CA VAL A 22 14.75 -7.31 -7.53
C VAL A 22 14.63 -8.61 -8.32
N ARG A 23 13.57 -9.39 -8.04
CA ARG A 23 13.28 -10.68 -8.68
C ARG A 23 11.84 -11.10 -8.39
N GLU A 24 11.40 -12.21 -8.97
CA GLU A 24 10.18 -12.88 -8.54
C GLU A 24 10.28 -13.27 -7.05
N GLN A 25 9.21 -13.01 -6.29
CA GLN A 25 9.11 -13.36 -4.87
C GLN A 25 7.79 -14.05 -4.54
N SER A 26 7.41 -15.04 -5.37
CA SER A 26 6.13 -15.75 -5.26
C SER A 26 5.87 -16.34 -3.88
N LYS A 27 6.84 -17.02 -3.25
CA LYS A 27 6.69 -17.55 -1.89
C LYS A 27 6.35 -16.46 -0.86
N ALA A 28 7.14 -15.39 -0.82
CA ALA A 28 6.97 -14.32 0.16
C ALA A 28 5.65 -13.56 -0.04
N LEU A 29 5.23 -13.32 -1.28
CA LEU A 29 3.98 -12.61 -1.56
C LEU A 29 2.75 -13.47 -1.27
N LYS A 30 2.78 -14.77 -1.57
CA LYS A 30 1.69 -15.71 -1.22
C LYS A 30 1.46 -15.81 0.29
N GLU A 31 2.51 -15.71 1.11
CA GLU A 31 2.40 -15.67 2.58
C GLU A 31 1.66 -14.43 3.12
N PHE A 32 1.42 -13.42 2.30
CA PHE A 32 0.56 -12.26 2.62
C PHE A 32 -0.85 -12.39 2.03
N GLY A 33 -1.20 -13.52 1.41
CA GLY A 33 -2.50 -13.73 0.77
C GLY A 33 -2.66 -13.01 -0.58
N LEU A 34 -1.55 -12.64 -1.23
CA LEU A 34 -1.59 -11.98 -2.52
C LEU A 34 -1.95 -12.96 -3.64
N SER A 35 -2.94 -12.57 -4.46
CA SER A 35 -3.28 -13.23 -5.71
C SER A 35 -2.50 -12.63 -6.88
N GLU A 36 -2.27 -13.39 -7.92
CA GLU A 36 -1.55 -12.95 -9.11
C GLU A 36 -2.52 -12.37 -10.14
N HIS A 37 -2.23 -11.18 -10.66
CA HIS A 37 -2.97 -10.64 -11.80
C HIS A 37 -2.58 -11.39 -13.08
N GLN A 38 -3.57 -11.66 -13.95
CA GLN A 38 -3.36 -12.29 -15.26
C GLN A 38 -2.54 -11.45 -16.26
N SER A 39 -2.29 -10.17 -15.95
CA SER A 39 -1.64 -9.21 -16.83
C SER A 39 -0.27 -8.84 -16.26
N SER A 40 0.71 -8.70 -17.14
CA SER A 40 2.04 -8.22 -16.78
C SER A 40 2.12 -6.70 -16.64
N ASP A 41 1.05 -5.96 -17.00
CA ASP A 41 1.00 -4.52 -16.82
C ASP A 41 0.89 -4.17 -15.32
N TYR A 42 1.90 -3.45 -14.83
CA TYR A 42 1.96 -2.95 -13.46
C TYR A 42 0.80 -2.02 -13.09
N LYS A 43 0.13 -1.40 -14.06
CA LYS A 43 -1.04 -0.55 -13.82
C LYS A 43 -2.23 -1.37 -13.34
N CYS A 44 -2.46 -2.55 -13.92
CA CYS A 44 -3.64 -3.37 -13.63
C CYS A 44 -3.74 -3.73 -12.14
N LYS A 45 -2.64 -4.18 -11.53
CA LYS A 45 -2.62 -4.49 -10.09
C LYS A 45 -2.79 -3.23 -9.21
N THR A 46 -2.36 -2.06 -9.66
CA THR A 46 -2.57 -0.81 -8.90
C THR A 46 -4.04 -0.41 -8.92
N ILE A 47 -4.68 -0.46 -10.10
CA ILE A 47 -6.12 -0.22 -10.26
C ILE A 47 -6.93 -1.17 -9.37
N GLU A 48 -6.65 -2.47 -9.45
CA GLU A 48 -7.42 -3.48 -8.73
C GLU A 48 -7.31 -3.31 -7.21
N ASN A 49 -6.10 -3.09 -6.68
CA ASN A 49 -5.91 -2.84 -5.25
C ASN A 49 -6.60 -1.54 -4.78
N VAL A 50 -6.66 -0.49 -5.62
CA VAL A 50 -7.40 0.74 -5.29
C VAL A 50 -8.91 0.45 -5.24
N ILE A 51 -9.46 -0.19 -6.27
CA ILE A 51 -10.90 -0.46 -6.39
C ILE A 51 -11.37 -1.40 -5.28
N SER A 52 -10.59 -2.44 -4.97
CA SER A 52 -10.93 -3.48 -3.98
C SER A 52 -10.76 -3.04 -2.52
N SER A 53 -10.31 -1.81 -2.28
CA SER A 53 -10.13 -1.24 -0.94
C SER A 53 -11.14 -0.14 -0.66
N ASP A 54 -11.39 0.14 0.61
CA ASP A 54 -12.25 1.25 1.02
C ASP A 54 -11.53 2.59 0.86
N ALA A 55 -10.22 2.60 1.09
CA ALA A 55 -9.35 3.75 0.90
C ALA A 55 -7.89 3.34 0.69
N THR A 56 -7.06 4.29 0.25
CA THR A 56 -5.62 4.09 0.05
C THR A 56 -4.77 5.03 0.89
N LEU A 57 -3.87 4.47 1.69
CA LEU A 57 -2.78 5.21 2.34
C LEU A 57 -1.54 5.17 1.44
N VAL A 58 -1.01 6.34 1.07
CA VAL A 58 0.18 6.47 0.24
C VAL A 58 1.34 6.98 1.09
N VAL A 59 2.33 6.13 1.35
CA VAL A 59 3.53 6.49 2.12
C VAL A 59 4.65 6.87 1.15
N ALA A 60 4.94 8.17 1.05
CA ALA A 60 5.89 8.69 0.09
C ALA A 60 6.91 9.65 0.71
N VAL A 61 8.16 9.52 0.30
CA VAL A 61 9.20 10.54 0.47
C VAL A 61 9.21 11.46 -0.75
N ASP A 62 9.04 10.87 -1.93
CA ASP A 62 8.81 11.60 -3.18
C ASP A 62 7.35 11.41 -3.62
N VAL A 63 6.56 12.47 -3.41
CA VAL A 63 5.14 12.50 -3.80
C VAL A 63 4.94 12.61 -5.31
N ASN A 64 5.98 13.04 -6.05
CA ASN A 64 5.92 13.22 -7.50
C ASN A 64 6.37 11.97 -8.27
N SER A 65 6.72 10.89 -7.58
CA SER A 65 7.14 9.65 -8.23
C SER A 65 6.01 9.07 -9.09
N ASN A 66 6.35 8.47 -10.24
CA ASN A 66 5.36 7.90 -11.17
C ASN A 66 4.36 6.94 -10.49
N GLY A 67 4.83 6.11 -9.54
CA GLY A 67 3.96 5.18 -8.82
C GLY A 67 2.99 5.87 -7.86
N THR A 68 3.44 6.95 -7.21
CA THR A 68 2.60 7.78 -6.33
C THR A 68 1.53 8.49 -7.14
N CYS A 69 1.92 9.21 -8.20
CA CYS A 69 1.00 9.94 -9.07
C CYS A 69 -0.04 9.01 -9.70
N LEU A 70 0.38 7.82 -10.17
CA LEU A 70 -0.52 6.82 -10.73
C LEU A 70 -1.55 6.32 -9.70
N THR A 71 -1.12 6.10 -8.45
CA THR A 71 -2.03 5.64 -7.39
C THR A 71 -3.05 6.73 -7.05
N ILE A 72 -2.61 7.98 -6.90
CA ILE A 72 -3.48 9.13 -6.63
C ILE A 72 -4.48 9.31 -7.76
N HIS A 73 -4.02 9.28 -9.01
CA HIS A 73 -4.86 9.37 -10.19
C HIS A 73 -6.00 8.35 -10.17
N TYR A 74 -5.71 7.08 -9.88
CA TYR A 74 -6.76 6.06 -9.80
C TYR A 74 -7.67 6.23 -8.57
N CYS A 75 -7.16 6.72 -7.44
CA CYS A 75 -8.02 7.04 -6.31
C CYS A 75 -9.03 8.15 -6.68
N GLU A 76 -8.59 9.17 -7.41
CA GLU A 76 -9.45 10.25 -7.89
C GLU A 76 -10.44 9.76 -8.95
N GLU A 77 -9.97 9.00 -9.95
CA GLU A 77 -10.78 8.42 -11.02
C GLU A 77 -11.92 7.56 -10.47
N PHE A 78 -11.62 6.68 -9.51
CA PHE A 78 -12.60 5.77 -8.90
C PHE A 78 -13.28 6.33 -7.64
N ARG A 79 -13.06 7.62 -7.33
CA ARG A 79 -13.61 8.32 -6.15
C ARG A 79 -13.37 7.58 -4.83
N LYS A 80 -12.19 6.96 -4.69
CA LYS A 80 -11.74 6.31 -3.47
C LYS A 80 -11.01 7.32 -2.57
N PRO A 81 -11.36 7.43 -1.28
CA PRO A 81 -10.60 8.24 -0.34
C PRO A 81 -9.13 7.82 -0.32
N TYR A 82 -8.25 8.80 -0.23
CA TYR A 82 -6.83 8.54 -0.07
C TYR A 82 -6.19 9.52 0.91
N LEU A 83 -5.09 9.11 1.52
CA LEU A 83 -4.26 9.95 2.38
C LEU A 83 -2.80 9.78 1.97
N VAL A 84 -2.11 10.89 1.70
CA VAL A 84 -0.68 10.90 1.39
C VAL A 84 0.09 11.36 2.61
N ILE A 85 0.97 10.50 3.13
CA ILE A 85 1.79 10.79 4.31
C ILE A 85 3.28 10.69 3.99
N LYS A 86 4.07 11.42 4.77
CA LYS A 86 5.53 11.19 4.85
C LYS A 86 5.79 9.94 5.67
N SER A 87 6.92 9.27 5.40
CA SER A 87 7.37 8.12 6.17
C SER A 87 7.99 8.53 7.52
N SER A 88 7.19 9.16 8.40
CA SER A 88 7.55 9.55 9.77
C SER A 88 6.48 9.03 10.75
N LEU A 89 6.83 8.85 12.03
CA LEU A 89 5.84 8.47 13.06
C LEU A 89 4.90 9.63 13.43
N ASP A 90 5.24 10.87 13.08
CA ASP A 90 4.40 12.04 13.37
C ASP A 90 3.03 11.99 12.67
N CYS A 91 2.87 11.13 11.66
CA CYS A 91 1.61 10.96 10.93
C CYS A 91 0.64 9.96 11.58
N VAL A 92 1.01 9.26 12.67
CA VAL A 92 0.18 8.20 13.26
C VAL A 92 -1.24 8.70 13.58
N PHE A 93 -1.36 9.86 14.22
CA PHE A 93 -2.65 10.45 14.56
C PHE A 93 -3.49 10.83 13.32
N GLU A 94 -2.83 11.32 12.27
CA GLU A 94 -3.47 11.67 11.01
C GLU A 94 -4.02 10.40 10.32
N VAL A 95 -3.26 9.30 10.34
CA VAL A 95 -3.70 8.02 9.78
C VAL A 95 -4.86 7.43 10.60
N GLN A 96 -4.80 7.49 11.93
CA GLN A 96 -5.91 7.04 12.80
C GLN A 96 -7.18 7.83 12.51
N SER A 97 -7.08 9.16 12.46
CA SER A 97 -8.21 10.05 12.13
C SER A 97 -8.81 9.72 10.75
N PHE A 98 -7.96 9.38 9.78
CA PHE A 98 -8.41 8.97 8.44
C PHE A 98 -9.15 7.63 8.45
N VAL A 99 -8.62 6.63 9.16
CA VAL A 99 -9.26 5.32 9.31
C VAL A 99 -10.64 5.45 9.98
N GLU A 100 -10.72 6.23 11.06
CA GLU A 100 -11.97 6.45 11.80
C GLU A 100 -13.00 7.22 10.97
N LYS A 101 -12.58 8.30 10.30
CA LYS A 101 -13.45 9.15 9.47
C LYS A 101 -14.18 8.35 8.40
N TYR A 102 -13.49 7.41 7.75
CA TYR A 102 -14.04 6.63 6.64
C TYR A 102 -14.51 5.23 7.04
N ARG A 103 -14.37 4.83 8.32
CA ARG A 103 -14.77 3.52 8.86
C ARG A 103 -14.27 2.35 8.00
N LEU A 104 -12.97 2.38 7.71
CA LEU A 104 -12.33 1.48 6.76
C LEU A 104 -12.31 0.04 7.29
N ASN A 105 -12.76 -0.93 6.47
CA ASN A 105 -12.55 -2.36 6.70
C ASN A 105 -11.33 -2.88 5.93
N VAL A 106 -11.08 -2.32 4.74
CA VAL A 106 -9.95 -2.66 3.88
C VAL A 106 -9.17 -1.40 3.51
N LEU A 107 -7.94 -1.29 4.04
CA LEU A 107 -7.01 -0.20 3.71
C LEU A 107 -5.94 -0.70 2.74
N ASN A 108 -5.89 -0.15 1.53
CA ASN A 108 -4.77 -0.34 0.62
C ASN A 108 -3.58 0.53 1.07
N ILE A 109 -2.36 -0.01 0.99
CA ILE A 109 -1.13 0.72 1.34
C ILE A 109 -0.21 0.72 0.13
N ALA A 110 0.01 1.92 -0.43
CA ALA A 110 0.93 2.18 -1.52
C ALA A 110 2.14 2.99 -1.03
N GLY A 111 3.20 3.05 -1.82
CA GLY A 111 4.37 3.87 -1.51
C GLY A 111 5.50 3.76 -2.51
N ASN A 112 6.54 4.56 -2.31
CA ASN A 112 7.72 4.52 -3.17
C ASN A 112 8.42 3.14 -3.07
N ARG A 113 9.09 2.72 -4.16
CA ARG A 113 9.93 1.52 -4.18
C ARG A 113 11.14 1.68 -3.25
N LYS A 114 11.76 0.57 -2.81
CA LYS A 114 12.96 0.62 -1.96
C LYS A 114 14.13 1.31 -2.67
N SER A 115 14.24 1.14 -3.99
CA SER A 115 15.20 1.85 -4.85
C SER A 115 15.07 3.38 -4.77
N VAL A 116 13.85 3.90 -4.55
CA VAL A 116 13.56 5.33 -4.42
C VAL A 116 13.70 5.81 -2.98
N SER A 117 13.25 5.01 -2.00
CA SER A 117 13.28 5.36 -0.58
C SER A 117 13.82 4.21 0.27
N LYS A 118 15.08 4.33 0.70
CA LYS A 118 15.73 3.32 1.55
C LYS A 118 15.04 3.24 2.91
N GLY A 119 14.68 2.03 3.32
CA GLY A 119 14.06 1.77 4.63
C GLY A 119 12.55 2.05 4.69
N ILE A 120 11.92 2.47 3.58
CA ILE A 120 10.49 2.81 3.53
C ILE A 120 9.60 1.68 4.07
N ALA A 121 9.87 0.42 3.70
CA ALA A 121 9.08 -0.73 4.16
C ALA A 121 9.10 -0.91 5.69
N SER A 122 10.24 -0.67 6.34
CA SER A 122 10.34 -0.76 7.80
C SER A 122 9.62 0.40 8.48
N LYS A 123 9.75 1.62 7.94
CA LYS A 123 9.05 2.80 8.44
C LYS A 123 7.54 2.66 8.31
N THR A 124 7.06 2.24 7.14
CA THR A 124 5.63 1.94 6.91
C THR A 124 5.16 0.86 7.89
N ALA A 125 5.93 -0.21 8.11
CA ALA A 125 5.54 -1.23 9.08
C ALA A 125 5.42 -0.67 10.51
N ALA A 126 6.32 0.22 10.93
CA ALA A 126 6.25 0.87 12.25
C ALA A 126 5.02 1.77 12.39
N ILE A 127 4.73 2.59 11.36
CA ILE A 127 3.52 3.43 11.33
C ILE A 127 2.26 2.57 11.46
N ILE A 128 2.16 1.50 10.67
CA ILE A 128 0.98 0.61 10.70
C ILE A 128 0.85 -0.11 12.05
N GLN A 129 1.94 -0.49 12.70
CA GLN A 129 1.87 -1.05 14.05
C GLN A 129 1.36 0.01 15.03
N ALA A 130 1.93 1.21 15.04
CA ALA A 130 1.50 2.28 15.95
C ALA A 130 0.05 2.77 15.73
N VAL A 131 -0.49 2.64 14.51
CA VAL A 131 -1.87 3.03 14.20
C VAL A 131 -2.89 2.02 14.74
N PHE A 132 -2.54 0.73 14.75
CA PHE A 132 -3.48 -0.38 14.98
C PHE A 132 -3.11 -1.32 16.16
N GLU A 133 -2.05 -1.03 16.91
CA GLU A 133 -1.81 -1.55 18.27
C GLU A 133 -2.80 -0.93 19.27
#